data_AF-A0A317XIS0-F1
#
_entry.id   AF-A0A317XIS0-F1
#
_cell.length_a   1.000
_cell.length_b   1.000
_cell.length_c   1.000
_cell.angle_alpha   90.00
_cell.angle_beta   90.00
_cell.angle_gamma   90.00
#
_symmetry.space_group_name_H-M   'P 1'
#
loop_
_entity.id
_entity.type
_entity.pdbx_description
1 polymer ?
#
loop_
_entity_poly.entity_id
_entity_poly.type
_entity_poly.pdbx_seq_one_letter_code
_entity_poly.pdbx_strand_id
1 'polypeptide(L)'
;MDAASRLAKRRLKRKEESLGKPRRPVSAYLAFVNSVRPARQTQNPDMSLTDLTRMMANEWRELSAEQRKMWEDDAARLKAQYDQDLEAWI
;
A
#
# COMPACT_ATOMS: atom_id res chain seq x y z
N MET A 1 -12.57 3.56 -19.51
CA MET A 1 -13.14 4.55 -18.57
C MET A 1 -12.60 5.92 -18.91
N ASP A 2 -13.47 6.91 -19.10
CA ASP A 2 -13.12 8.28 -19.46
C ASP A 2 -12.60 9.12 -18.26
N ALA A 3 -12.13 10.34 -18.53
CA ALA A 3 -11.59 11.23 -17.50
C ALA A 3 -12.63 11.70 -16.48
N ALA A 4 -13.88 11.97 -16.91
CA ALA A 4 -14.95 12.42 -16.04
C ALA A 4 -15.34 11.32 -15.02
N SER A 5 -15.42 10.07 -15.48
CA SER A 5 -15.64 8.90 -14.63
C SER A 5 -14.57 8.73 -13.54
N ARG A 6 -13.28 9.01 -13.86
CA ARG A 6 -12.18 8.97 -12.88
C ARG A 6 -12.29 10.08 -11.84
N LEU A 7 -12.65 11.29 -12.26
CA LEU A 7 -12.87 12.43 -11.38
C LEU A 7 -14.05 12.20 -10.42
N ALA A 8 -15.16 11.66 -10.92
CA ALA A 8 -16.32 11.31 -10.10
C ALA A 8 -15.97 10.29 -9.01
N LYS A 9 -15.25 9.21 -9.36
CA LYS A 9 -14.78 8.21 -8.39
C LYS A 9 -13.86 8.82 -7.32
N ARG A 10 -12.92 9.70 -7.70
CA ARG A 10 -12.03 10.39 -6.74
C ARG A 10 -12.80 11.31 -5.80
N ARG A 11 -13.82 12.01 -6.31
CA ARG A 11 -14.71 12.86 -5.49
C ARG A 11 -15.52 12.04 -4.49
N LEU A 12 -16.12 10.94 -4.93
CA LEU A 12 -16.87 10.04 -4.05
C LEU A 12 -15.97 9.50 -2.94
N LYS A 13 -14.79 8.97 -3.28
CA LYS A 13 -13.82 8.46 -2.29
C LYS A 13 -13.45 9.52 -1.24
N ARG A 14 -13.19 10.77 -1.65
CA ARG A 14 -12.91 11.87 -0.71
C ARG A 14 -14.10 12.20 0.19
N LYS A 15 -15.33 12.20 -0.36
CA LYS A 15 -16.54 12.42 0.44
C LYS A 15 -16.70 11.32 1.48
N GLU A 16 -16.56 10.05 1.09
CA GLU A 16 -16.61 8.92 2.02
C GLU A 16 -15.54 9.03 3.11
N GLU A 17 -14.30 9.36 2.75
CA GLU A 17 -13.23 9.59 3.72
C GLU A 17 -13.55 10.74 4.69
N SER A 18 -14.19 11.83 4.21
CA SER A 18 -14.63 12.93 5.08
C SER A 18 -15.78 12.55 6.02
N LEU A 19 -16.53 11.50 5.69
CA LEU A 19 -17.60 10.94 6.52
C LEU A 19 -17.09 9.85 7.48
N GLY A 20 -15.78 9.77 7.69
CA GLY A 20 -15.17 8.81 8.61
C GLY A 20 -15.12 7.39 8.08
N LYS A 21 -15.37 7.15 6.78
CA LYS A 21 -15.21 5.80 6.21
C LYS A 21 -13.78 5.30 6.45
N PRO A 22 -13.61 4.12 7.07
CA PRO A 22 -12.29 3.57 7.32
C PRO A 22 -11.46 3.48 6.03
N ARG A 23 -10.15 3.69 6.17
CA ARG A 23 -9.23 3.62 5.04
C ARG A 23 -8.71 2.21 4.87
N ARG A 24 -8.72 1.73 3.62
CA ARG A 24 -8.12 0.44 3.29
C ARG A 24 -6.63 0.44 3.66
N PRO A 25 -6.16 -0.57 4.42
CA PRO A 25 -4.75 -0.69 4.73
C PRO A 25 -3.96 -1.05 3.48
N VAL A 26 -2.65 -0.79 3.53
CA VAL A 26 -1.73 -1.20 2.48
C VAL A 26 -1.44 -2.70 2.55
N SER A 27 -1.09 -3.31 1.43
CA SER A 27 -0.67 -4.72 1.40
C SER A 27 0.72 -4.91 2.01
N ALA A 28 1.07 -6.14 2.35
CA ALA A 28 2.40 -6.52 2.86
C ALA A 28 3.54 -6.04 1.96
N TYR A 29 3.43 -6.28 0.66
CA TYR A 29 4.40 -5.81 -0.33
C TYR A 29 4.53 -4.28 -0.33
N LEU A 30 3.40 -3.55 -0.30
CA LEU A 30 3.45 -2.09 -0.33
C LEU A 30 4.00 -1.52 0.98
N ALA A 31 3.73 -2.17 2.12
CA ALA A 31 4.35 -1.82 3.40
C ALA A 31 5.88 -1.99 3.34
N PHE A 32 6.36 -3.12 2.82
CA PHE A 32 7.79 -3.36 2.59
C PHE A 32 8.40 -2.30 1.67
N VAL A 33 7.82 -2.06 0.49
CA VAL A 33 8.30 -1.03 -0.46
C VAL A 33 8.37 0.34 0.21
N ASN A 34 7.34 0.74 0.95
CA ASN A 34 7.34 2.02 1.66
C ASN A 34 8.45 2.12 2.72
N SER A 35 8.80 1.02 3.38
CA SER A 35 9.88 0.99 4.37
C SER A 35 11.27 1.09 3.75
N VAL A 36 11.51 0.44 2.61
CA VAL A 36 12.86 0.35 2.00
C VAL A 36 13.11 1.45 0.98
N ARG A 37 12.07 1.98 0.34
CA ARG A 37 12.19 2.99 -0.72
C ARG A 37 13.03 4.21 -0.34
N PRO A 38 12.90 4.83 0.85
CA PRO A 38 13.74 5.97 1.21
C PRO A 38 15.23 5.63 1.19
N ALA A 39 15.59 4.49 1.79
CA ALA A 39 16.98 4.02 1.81
C ALA A 39 17.48 3.73 0.39
N ARG A 40 16.68 3.06 -0.46
CA ARG A 40 17.04 2.76 -1.85
C ARG A 40 17.20 4.01 -2.71
N GLN A 41 16.37 5.03 -2.49
CA GLN A 41 16.48 6.32 -3.16
C GLN A 41 17.74 7.06 -2.77
N THR A 42 18.10 7.08 -1.48
CA THR A 42 19.36 7.68 -1.03
C THR A 42 20.58 6.94 -1.58
N GLN A 43 20.53 5.62 -1.68
CA GLN A 43 21.61 4.79 -2.24
C GLN A 43 21.74 4.92 -3.76
N ASN A 44 20.65 5.24 -4.47
CA ASN A 44 20.61 5.32 -5.93
C ASN A 44 19.90 6.61 -6.39
N PRO A 45 20.51 7.79 -6.16
CA PRO A 45 19.86 9.07 -6.43
C PRO A 45 19.56 9.31 -7.91
N ASP A 46 20.36 8.73 -8.81
CA ASP A 46 20.21 8.88 -10.27
C ASP A 46 19.24 7.86 -10.89
N MET A 47 18.79 6.87 -10.12
CA MET A 47 17.94 5.81 -10.62
C MET A 47 16.49 6.27 -10.73
N SER A 48 15.83 5.91 -11.82
CA SER A 48 14.41 6.23 -12.01
C SER A 48 13.55 5.54 -10.95
N LEU A 49 12.43 6.17 -10.56
CA LEU A 49 11.47 5.55 -9.65
C LEU A 49 10.95 4.20 -10.16
N THR A 50 10.81 4.06 -11.48
CA THR A 50 10.38 2.81 -12.13
C THR A 50 11.40 1.70 -11.90
N ASP A 51 12.69 1.98 -12.08
CA ASP A 51 13.74 0.99 -11.91
C ASP A 51 13.94 0.62 -10.44
N LEU A 52 13.88 1.62 -9.54
CA LEU A 52 13.85 1.39 -8.10
C LEU A 52 12.67 0.48 -7.70
N THR A 53 11.49 0.69 -8.27
CA THR A 53 10.32 -0.14 -7.99
C THR A 53 10.52 -1.57 -8.47
N ARG A 54 11.15 -1.76 -9.64
CA ARG A 54 11.50 -3.09 -10.16
C ARG A 54 12.52 -3.80 -9.26
N MET A 55 13.53 -3.08 -8.78
CA MET A 55 14.52 -3.60 -7.83
C MET A 55 13.86 -4.06 -6.53
N MET A 56 13.03 -3.21 -5.90
CA MET A 56 12.31 -3.58 -4.67
C MET A 56 11.34 -4.75 -4.88
N ALA A 57 10.74 -4.87 -6.07
CA ALA A 57 9.91 -6.02 -6.42
C ALA A 57 10.71 -7.34 -6.46
N ASN A 58 11.95 -7.29 -6.94
CA ASN A 58 12.85 -8.43 -6.92
C ASN A 58 13.31 -8.75 -5.50
N GLU A 59 13.71 -7.74 -4.72
CA GLU A 59 14.08 -7.92 -3.31
C GLU A 59 12.96 -8.61 -2.52
N TRP A 60 11.70 -8.19 -2.71
CA TRP A 60 10.56 -8.83 -2.07
C TRP A 60 10.41 -10.32 -2.42
N ARG A 61 10.70 -10.71 -3.67
CA ARG A 61 10.64 -12.11 -4.11
C ARG A 61 11.78 -12.95 -3.54
N GLU A 62 12.92 -12.32 -3.27
CA GLU A 62 14.12 -12.95 -2.70
C GLU A 62 14.05 -13.08 -1.18
N LEU A 63 13.18 -12.31 -0.50
CA LEU A 63 12.96 -12.45 0.93
C LEU A 63 12.53 -13.87 1.32
N SER A 64 13.07 -14.35 2.44
CA SER A 64 12.68 -15.63 3.02
C SER A 64 11.20 -15.61 3.41
N ALA A 65 10.61 -16.81 3.58
CA ALA A 65 9.23 -16.92 4.02
C ALA A 65 9.03 -16.27 5.40
N GLU A 66 10.00 -16.38 6.30
CA GLU A 66 9.97 -15.80 7.64
C GLU A 66 10.01 -14.26 7.58
N GLN A 67 10.87 -13.70 6.73
CA GLN A 67 10.97 -12.25 6.54
C GLN A 67 9.69 -11.69 5.91
N ARG A 68 9.12 -12.37 4.92
CA ARG A 68 7.83 -11.99 4.32
C ARG A 68 6.68 -12.15 5.29
N LYS A 69 6.70 -13.19 6.12
CA LYS A 69 5.64 -13.51 7.08
C LYS A 69 5.38 -12.36 8.06
N MET A 70 6.42 -11.67 8.52
CA MET A 70 6.26 -10.47 9.36
C MET A 70 5.35 -9.42 8.69
N TRP A 71 5.61 -9.12 7.41
CA TRP A 71 4.82 -8.15 6.64
C TRP A 71 3.41 -8.67 6.30
N GLU A 72 3.29 -9.97 6.01
CA GLU A 72 2.02 -10.62 5.71
C GLU A 72 1.10 -10.66 6.94
N ASP A 73 1.64 -11.00 8.12
CA ASP A 73 0.91 -11.03 9.38
C ASP A 73 0.44 -9.62 9.78
N ASP A 74 1.29 -8.61 9.64
CA ASP A 74 0.90 -7.21 9.89
C ASP A 74 -0.17 -6.73 8.92
N ALA A 75 -0.04 -7.04 7.63
CA ALA A 75 -1.06 -6.69 6.63
C ALA A 75 -2.39 -7.42 6.90
N ALA A 76 -2.34 -8.69 7.32
CA ALA A 76 -3.53 -9.46 7.68
C ALA A 76 -4.22 -8.88 8.92
N ARG A 77 -3.46 -8.51 9.95
CA ARG A 77 -3.98 -7.85 11.16
C ARG A 77 -4.64 -6.52 10.83
N LEU A 78 -3.97 -5.67 10.06
CA LEU A 78 -4.53 -4.37 9.64
C LEU A 78 -5.78 -4.55 8.77
N LYS A 79 -5.81 -5.57 7.92
CA LYS A 79 -7.00 -5.91 7.12
C LYS A 79 -8.17 -6.33 8.02
N ALA A 80 -7.92 -7.20 9.00
CA ALA A 80 -8.95 -7.63 9.94
C ALA A 80 -9.54 -6.44 10.72
N GLN A 81 -8.68 -5.54 11.21
CA GLN A 81 -9.14 -4.30 11.86
C GLN A 81 -9.97 -3.44 10.91
N TYR A 82 -9.50 -3.25 9.66
CA TYR A 82 -10.24 -2.47 8.67
C TYR A 82 -11.62 -3.06 8.37
N ASP A 83 -11.73 -4.39 8.26
CA ASP A 83 -13.00 -5.06 7.99
C ASP A 83 -13.98 -4.84 9.16
N GLN A 84 -13.50 -4.89 10.42
CA GLN A 84 -14.30 -4.57 11.61
C GLN A 84 -14.73 -3.10 11.65
N ASP A 85 -13.79 -2.18 11.42
CA ASP A 85 -14.09 -0.75 11.40
C ASP A 85 -15.10 -0.41 10.29
N LEU A 86 -14.97 -1.08 9.13
CA LEU A 86 -15.87 -0.88 7.99
C LEU A 86 -17.26 -1.42 8.29
N GLU A 87 -17.36 -2.58 8.92
CA GLU A 87 -18.65 -3.14 9.36
C GLU A 87 -19.34 -2.22 10.37
N ALA A 88 -18.59 -1.62 11.31
CA ALA A 88 -19.12 -0.65 12.25
C ALA A 88 -19.54 0.70 11.61
N TRP A 89 -19.07 0.99 10.39
CA TRP A 89 -19.39 2.22 9.66
C TRP A 89 -20.61 2.09 8.72
N ILE A 90 -20.91 0.87 8.27
CA ILE A 90 -22.05 0.57 7.37
C ILE A 90 -23.37 0.62 8.15
#